data_AF-A0A955XWI4-F1
#
_entry.id   AF-A0A955XWI4-F1
#
_cell.length_a   1.000
_cell.length_b   1.000
_cell.length_c   1.000
_cell.angle_alpha   90.00
_cell.angle_beta   90.00
_cell.angle_gamma   90.00
#
_symmetry.space_group_name_H-M   'P 1'
#
loop_
_entity.id
_entity.type
_entity.pdbx_description
1 polymer ?
#
loop_
_entity_poly.entity_id
_entity_poly.type
_entity_poly.pdbx_seq_one_letter_code
_entity_poly.pdbx_strand_id
1 'polypeptide(L)' 'MYHVTSGQEQFDRNKRQEAIALAKEMSSENPRKIIVTDEAGSETLTFIEGTLSIYSYDTRTR' A
#
# COMPACT_ATOMS: atom_id res chain seq x y z
N MET A 1 11.16 2.02 -4.23
CA MET A 1 10.67 0.72 -3.68
C MET A 1 9.26 0.94 -3.13
N TYR A 2 8.51 -0.10 -2.77
CA TYR A 2 7.18 0.04 -2.14
C TYR A 2 7.14 -0.68 -0.78
N HIS A 3 6.56 -0.02 0.20
CA HIS A 3 6.39 -0.51 1.57
C HIS A 3 4.92 -0.83 1.82
N VAL A 4 4.60 -2.07 2.15
CA VAL A 4 3.25 -2.52 2.51
C VAL A 4 3.17 -2.66 4.02
N THR A 5 2.40 -1.80 4.69
CA THR A 5 2.22 -1.79 6.14
C THR A 5 0.86 -2.41 6.51
N SER A 6 0.91 -3.41 7.40
CA SER A 6 -0.25 -4.08 7.98
C SER A 6 -0.15 -4.06 9.51
N GLY A 7 -0.77 -3.05 10.13
CA GLY A 7 -0.66 -2.88 11.59
C GLY A 7 0.78 -2.61 12.03
N GLN A 8 1.44 -3.61 12.60
CA GLN A 8 2.84 -3.55 13.06
C GLN A 8 3.84 -4.22 12.10
N GLU A 9 3.35 -4.92 11.07
CA GLU A 9 4.19 -5.60 10.09
C GLU A 9 4.42 -4.71 8.87
N GLN A 10 5.62 -4.76 8.30
CA GLN A 10 5.98 -4.08 7.06
C GLN A 10 6.64 -5.05 6.09
N PHE A 11 6.20 -5.01 4.83
CA PHE A 11 6.72 -5.84 3.76
C PHE A 11 7.19 -4.96 2.61
N ASP A 12 8.45 -5.12 2.22
CA ASP A 12 9.04 -4.35 1.13
C ASP A 12 8.91 -5.10 -0.20
N ARG A 13 8.58 -4.37 -1.26
CA ARG A 13 8.42 -4.88 -2.63
C ARG A 13 9.08 -3.94 -3.61
N ASN A 14 9.82 -4.51 -4.55
CA ASN A 14 10.51 -3.72 -5.59
C ASN A 14 9.55 -3.23 -6.66
N LYS A 15 8.45 -3.96 -6.92
CA LYS A 15 7.46 -3.62 -7.94
C LYS A 15 6.14 -3.19 -7.31
N ARG A 16 5.58 -2.11 -7.84
CA ARG A 16 4.24 -1.59 -7.48
C ARG A 16 3.15 -2.64 -7.54
N GLN A 17 3.12 -3.42 -8.62
CA GLN A 17 2.09 -4.43 -8.83
C GLN A 17 2.13 -5.52 -7.77
N GLU A 18 3.32 -5.93 -7.34
CA GLU A 18 3.50 -6.93 -6.28
C GLU A 18 3.06 -6.38 -4.91
N ALA A 19 3.36 -5.11 -4.63
CA ALA A 19 2.91 -4.44 -3.41
C ALA A 19 1.38 -4.33 -3.34
N ILE A 20 0.73 -3.99 -4.46
CA ILE A 20 -0.72 -3.92 -4.57
C ILE A 20 -1.37 -5.30 -4.44
N ALA A 21 -0.82 -6.32 -5.11
CA ALA A 21 -1.34 -7.68 -5.03
C ALA A 21 -1.29 -8.20 -3.59
N LEU A 22 -0.15 -8.02 -2.91
CA LEU A 22 0.01 -8.38 -1.51
C LEU A 22 -0.97 -7.62 -0.61
N ALA A 23 -1.10 -6.30 -0.78
CA ALA A 23 -2.01 -5.50 0.03
C ALA A 23 -3.49 -5.90 -0.14
N LYS A 24 -3.90 -6.29 -1.36
CA LYS A 24 -5.23 -6.83 -1.63
C LYS A 24 -5.45 -8.17 -0.95
N GLU A 25 -4.49 -9.08 -1.04
CA GLU A 25 -4.55 -10.40 -0.41
C GLU A 25 -4.66 -10.24 1.12
N MET A 26 -3.74 -9.49 1.73
CA MET A 26 -3.72 -9.23 3.16
C MET A 26 -4.98 -8.53 3.68
N SER A 27 -5.50 -7.54 2.94
CA SER A 27 -6.73 -6.83 3.32
C SER A 27 -8.00 -7.66 3.07
N SER A 28 -7.94 -8.72 2.25
CA SER A 28 -9.05 -9.64 2.03
C SER A 28 -9.10 -10.73 3.11
N GLU A 29 -7.94 -11.24 3.52
CA GLU A 29 -7.83 -12.23 4.60
C GLU A 29 -8.12 -11.62 5.97
N ASN A 30 -7.79 -10.33 6.14
CA ASN A 30 -8.08 -9.58 7.35
C ASN A 30 -8.72 -8.24 6.96
N PRO A 31 -9.90 -7.87 7.50
CA PRO A 31 -10.55 -6.58 7.22
C PRO A 31 -9.80 -5.37 7.81
N ARG A 32 -8.49 -5.51 8.05
CA ARG A 32 -7.61 -4.45 8.53
C ARG A 32 -7.20 -3.55 7.37
N LYS A 33 -6.94 -2.30 7.73
CA LYS A 33 -6.38 -1.30 6.83
C LYS A 33 -4.94 -1.69 6.47
N ILE A 34 -4.67 -1.85 5.19
CA ILE A 34 -3.32 -2.05 4.64
C ILE A 34 -2.91 -0.80 3.88
N ILE A 35 -1.70 -0.32 4.12
CA ILE A 35 -1.18 0.90 3.49
C ILE A 35 0.00 0.52 2.62
N VAL A 36 0.01 0.97 1.37
CA VAL A 36 1.14 0.81 0.46
C VAL A 36 1.72 2.18 0.18
N THR A 37 2.98 2.40 0.51
CA THR A 37 3.64 3.68 0.32
C THR A 37 4.89 3.47 -0.53
N ASP A 38 5.12 4.33 -1.51
CA ASP A 38 6.39 4.38 -2.23
C ASP A 38 7.53 4.85 -1.31
N GLU A 39 8.76 4.47 -1.63
CA GLU A 39 9.98 4.83 -0.91
C GLU A 39 10.15 6.35 -0.73
N ALA A 40 9.77 7.14 -1.74
CA ALA A 40 9.82 8.60 -1.64
C ALA A 40 8.64 9.20 -0.86
N GLY A 41 7.69 8.37 -0.38
CA GLY A 41 6.47 8.82 0.29
C GLY A 41 5.50 9.59 -0.62
N SER A 42 5.78 9.64 -1.92
CA SER A 42 5.01 10.44 -2.88
C SER A 42 3.71 9.75 -3.29
N GLU A 43 3.68 8.42 -3.32
CA GLU A 43 2.48 7.64 -3.59
C GLU A 43 2.06 6.88 -2.32
N THR A 44 0.80 7.03 -1.91
CA THR A 44 0.18 6.25 -0.83
C THR A 44 -1.13 5.65 -1.31
N LEU A 45 -1.27 4.32 -1.21
CA LEU A 45 -2.48 3.57 -1.50
C LEU A 45 -2.98 2.95 -0.19
N THR A 46 -4.28 3.00 0.08
CA THR A 46 -4.88 2.33 1.24
C THR A 46 -5.90 1.32 0.78
N PHE A 47 -5.74 0.07 1.23
CA PHE A 47 -6.65 -1.03 0.98
C PHE A 47 -7.41 -1.40 2.26
N ILE A 48 -8.71 -1.67 2.11
CA ILE A 48 -9.61 -2.11 3.19
C ILE A 48 -10.50 -3.18 2.56
N GLU A 49 -10.58 -4.36 3.18
CA GLU A 49 -11.43 -5.47 2.70
C GLU A 49 -11.19 -5.81 1.21
N GLY A 50 -9.91 -5.90 0.81
CA GLY A 50 -9.51 -6.19 -0.58
C GLY A 50 -9.69 -5.04 -1.58
N THR A 51 -10.26 -3.91 -1.14
CA THR A 51 -10.64 -2.80 -2.02
C THR A 51 -9.74 -1.60 -1.80
N LEU A 52 -9.30 -0.96 -2.89
CA LEU A 52 -8.58 0.31 -2.82
C LEU A 52 -9.55 1.41 -2.36
N SER A 53 -9.35 1.91 -1.14
CA SER A 53 -10.19 2.96 -0.54
C SER A 53 -9.61 4.35 -0.76
N ILE A 54 -8.28 4.51 -0.65
CA ILE A 54 -7.63 5.83 -0.75
C ILE A 54 -6.45 5.72 -1.71
N TYR A 55 -6.34 6.70 -2.60
CA TYR A 55 -5.16 6.93 -3.41
C TYR A 55 -4.71 8.37 -3.26
N SER A 56 -3.52 8.56 -2.73
CA SER A 56 -2.88 9.86 -2.58
C SER A 56 -1.59 9.87 -3.37
N TYR A 57 -1.40 10.92 -4.17
CA TYR A 57 -0.17 11.15 -4.91
C TYR A 57 0.23 12.61 -4.74
N ASP A 58 1.42 12.85 -4.17
CA ASP A 58 1.97 14.19 -4.04
C ASP A 58 2.61 14.61 -5.37
N THR A 59 2.08 15.69 -5.95
CA THR A 59 2.56 16.25 -7.23
C THR A 59 3.50 17.44 -7.04
N ARG A 60 4.01 17.70 -5.81
CA ARG A 60 4.78 18.93 -5.51
C ARG A 60 6.28 18.82 -5.76
N THR A 61 6.77 17.68 -6.22
CA THR A 61 8.15 17.52 -6.69
C THR A 61 8.30 18.05 -8.12
N ARG A 62 8.36 19.38 -8.26
CA ARG A 62 8.87 20.06 -9.46
C ARG A 62 9.86 21.14 -9.08
#